data_AF-A0A960BCQ5-F1
#
_entry.id   AF-A0A960BCQ5-F1
#
_cell.length_a   1.000
_cell.length_b   1.000
_cell.length_c   1.000
_cell.angle_alpha   90.00
_cell.angle_beta   90.00
_cell.angle_gamma   90.00
#
_symmetry.space_group_name_H-M   'P 1'
#
loop_
_entity.id
_entity.type
_entity.pdbx_description
1 polymer ?
#
loop_
_entity_poly.entity_id
_entity_poly.type
_entity_poly.pdbx_seq_one_letter_code
_entity_poly.pdbx_strand_id
1 'polypeptide(L)'
;LSDRTEAFLVYFHAGWDPVELSLPGAPWALRYQLVAHTGLDGELPRKRLAPGSTITLPARTVAVFSAEVRTGAQLVPVSPLSPSEDA
;
A
#
# COMPACT_ATOMS: atom_id res chain seq x y z
N LEU A 1 -7.30 12.75 8.04
CA LEU A 1 -6.79 12.44 6.69
C LEU A 1 -6.93 10.96 6.39
N SER A 2 -6.67 10.05 7.33
CA SER A 2 -7.17 8.67 7.19
C SER A 2 -8.66 8.60 7.60
N ASP A 3 -9.46 7.84 6.87
CA ASP A 3 -10.88 7.58 7.12
C ASP A 3 -11.33 6.20 6.58
N ARG A 4 -12.63 6.00 6.33
CA ARG A 4 -13.17 4.72 5.83
C ARG A 4 -12.82 4.41 4.36
N THR A 5 -12.28 5.39 3.64
CA THR A 5 -11.99 5.37 2.20
C THR A 5 -10.54 5.71 1.90
N GLU A 6 -9.80 6.26 2.88
CA GLU A 6 -8.41 6.64 2.75
C GLU A 6 -7.55 6.05 3.88
N ALA A 7 -6.43 5.43 3.50
CA ALA A 7 -5.40 4.96 4.42
C ALA A 7 -4.03 5.52 4.03
N PHE A 8 -3.01 5.33 4.88
CA PHE A 8 -1.63 5.66 4.57
C PHE A 8 -0.77 4.41 4.48
N LEU A 9 0.08 4.36 3.46
CA LEU A 9 1.19 3.42 3.34
C LEU A 9 2.49 4.20 3.54
N VAL A 10 3.30 3.78 4.51
CA VAL A 10 4.57 4.42 4.84
C VAL A 10 5.70 3.43 4.58
N TYR A 11 6.65 3.85 3.74
CA TYR A 11 7.93 3.17 3.61
C TYR A 11 9.01 3.95 4.33
N PHE A 12 9.78 3.25 5.15
CA PHE A 12 10.98 3.76 5.80
C PHE A 12 12.17 2.96 5.29
N HIS A 13 12.98 3.57 4.43
CA HIS A 13 14.17 2.93 3.89
C HIS A 13 15.43 3.55 4.51
N ALA A 14 16.12 2.79 5.35
CA ALA A 14 17.35 3.20 6.02
C ALA A 14 18.63 2.77 5.27
N GLY A 15 18.48 2.00 4.19
CA GLY A 15 19.62 1.40 3.49
C GLY A 15 20.46 2.40 2.72
N TRP A 16 21.67 1.96 2.36
CA TRP A 16 22.63 2.77 1.63
C TRP A 16 22.30 2.93 0.14
N ASP A 17 21.75 1.87 -0.47
CA ASP A 17 21.42 1.82 -1.89
C ASP A 17 19.90 1.96 -2.12
N PRO A 18 19.47 2.54 -3.26
CA PRO A 18 18.06 2.53 -3.65
C PRO A 18 17.51 1.11 -3.74
N VAL A 19 16.21 0.95 -3.44
CA VAL A 19 15.52 -0.34 -3.54
C VAL A 19 14.34 -0.24 -4.49
N GLU A 20 14.20 -1.23 -5.37
CA GLU A 20 12.99 -1.39 -6.16
C GLU A 20 11.93 -2.11 -5.32
N LEU A 21 10.73 -1.54 -5.23
CA LEU A 21 9.61 -2.15 -4.52
C LEU A 21 8.32 -2.06 -5.34
N SER A 22 7.47 -3.07 -5.17
CA SER A 22 6.12 -3.06 -5.72
C SER A 22 5.16 -2.56 -4.66
N LEU A 23 4.32 -1.59 -5.04
CA LEU A 23 3.21 -1.16 -4.19
C LEU A 23 2.24 -2.32 -3.96
N PRO A 24 1.64 -2.45 -2.77
CA PRO A 24 0.72 -3.55 -2.49
C PRO A 24 -0.43 -3.58 -3.50
N GLY A 25 -0.65 -4.73 -4.12
CA GLY A 25 -1.73 -4.94 -5.08
C GLY A 25 -3.12 -4.98 -4.43
N ALA A 26 -4.11 -5.45 -5.17
CA ALA A 26 -5.42 -5.76 -4.60
C ALA A 26 -5.28 -6.80 -3.44
N PRO A 27 -6.14 -6.73 -2.40
CA PRO A 27 -7.26 -5.81 -2.21
C PRO A 27 -6.90 -4.50 -1.47
N TRP A 28 -5.61 -4.24 -1.22
CA TRP A 28 -5.16 -3.24 -0.26
C TRP A 28 -5.49 -1.80 -0.64
N ALA A 29 -5.41 -1.45 -1.92
CA ALA A 29 -5.83 -0.16 -2.41
C ALA A 29 -6.36 -0.27 -3.84
N LEU A 30 -7.19 0.70 -4.22
CA LEU A 30 -7.60 0.99 -5.58
C LEU A 30 -6.55 1.85 -6.31
N ARG A 31 -5.87 2.73 -5.57
CA ARG A 31 -4.88 3.70 -6.07
C ARG A 31 -3.96 4.15 -4.94
N TYR A 32 -2.75 4.56 -5.31
CA TYR A 32 -1.80 5.23 -4.41
C TYR A 32 -1.40 6.60 -4.96
N GLN A 33 -1.16 7.56 -4.06
CA GLN A 33 -0.60 8.86 -4.39
C GLN A 33 0.48 9.22 -3.37
N LEU A 34 1.67 9.60 -3.84
CA LEU A 34 2.71 10.12 -2.95
C LEU A 34 2.28 11.48 -2.42
N VAL A 35 2.22 11.61 -1.09
CA VAL A 35 1.80 12.84 -0.40
C VAL A 35 2.92 13.52 0.37
N ALA A 36 3.97 12.77 0.75
CA ALA A 36 5.18 13.31 1.35
C ALA A 36 6.38 12.38 1.12
N HIS A 37 7.57 12.95 1.03
CA HIS A 37 8.82 12.19 1.10
C HIS A 37 9.98 13.04 1.60
N THR A 38 11.06 12.38 2.03
CA THR A 38 12.32 13.02 2.45
C THR A 38 13.44 12.94 1.41
N GLY A 39 13.23 12.22 0.30
CA GLY A 39 14.17 12.15 -0.81
C GLY A 39 14.31 13.48 -1.57
N LEU A 40 15.21 13.53 -2.55
CA LEU A 40 15.43 14.72 -3.36
C LEU A 40 14.31 14.94 -4.38
N ASP A 41 14.21 16.19 -4.86
CA ASP A 41 13.23 16.55 -5.88
C ASP A 41 13.43 15.76 -7.17
N GLY A 42 12.34 15.17 -7.68
CA GLY A 42 12.32 14.42 -8.93
C GLY A 42 12.67 12.93 -8.81
N GLU A 43 13.10 12.46 -7.63
CA GLU A 43 13.45 11.04 -7.43
C GLU A 43 12.23 10.12 -7.30
N LEU A 44 11.12 10.64 -6.79
CA LEU A 44 9.89 9.87 -6.58
C LEU A 44 8.73 10.36 -7.46
N PRO A 45 7.85 9.45 -7.91
CA PRO A 45 6.76 9.78 -8.81
C PRO A 45 5.73 10.69 -8.13
N ARG A 46 5.39 11.81 -8.80
CA ARG A 46 4.33 12.73 -8.36
C ARG A 46 2.94 12.37 -8.90
N LYS A 47 2.85 11.37 -9.78
CA LYS A 47 1.60 10.90 -10.39
C LYS A 47 0.87 9.88 -9.50
N ARG A 48 -0.42 9.70 -9.76
CA ARG A 48 -1.18 8.58 -9.20
C ARG A 48 -0.64 7.25 -9.73
N LEU A 49 -0.55 6.26 -8.86
CA LEU A 49 -0.01 4.93 -9.15
C LEU A 49 -1.10 3.88 -9.00
N ALA A 50 -1.06 2.89 -9.89
CA ALA A 50 -1.93 1.73 -9.83
C ALA A 50 -1.44 0.75 -8.75
N PRO A 51 -2.32 -0.05 -8.15
CA PRO A 51 -1.91 -1.16 -7.29
C PRO A 51 -0.94 -2.09 -8.04
N GLY A 52 0.09 -2.57 -7.35
CA GLY A 52 1.14 -3.38 -7.98
C GLY A 52 2.17 -2.61 -8.81
N SER A 53 2.06 -1.27 -8.92
CA SER A 53 3.09 -0.48 -9.61
C SER A 53 4.43 -0.61 -8.91
N THR A 54 5.50 -0.72 -9.69
CA THR A 54 6.87 -0.71 -9.18
C THR A 54 7.39 0.72 -9.07
N ILE A 55 8.11 1.02 -7.98
CA ILE A 55 8.82 2.27 -7.78
C ILE A 55 10.24 1.99 -7.29
N THR A 56 11.17 2.88 -7.60
CA THR A 56 12.47 2.94 -6.95
C THR A 56 12.38 3.87 -5.75
N LEU A 57 12.61 3.34 -4.54
CA LEU A 57 12.69 4.12 -3.32
C LEU A 57 14.16 4.49 -3.07
N PRO A 58 14.52 5.79 -3.04
CA PRO A 58 15.89 6.21 -2.81
C PRO A 58 16.41 5.78 -1.44
N ALA A 59 17.72 5.64 -1.32
CA ALA A 59 18.39 5.39 -0.05
C ALA A 59 18.00 6.43 1.01
N ARG A 60 17.99 6.03 2.29
CA ARG A 60 17.75 6.93 3.44
C ARG A 60 16.50 7.81 3.28
N THR A 61 15.41 7.24 2.79
CA THR A 61 14.18 7.97 2.47
C THR A 61 12.97 7.42 3.19
N VAL A 62 12.14 8.32 3.71
CA VAL A 62 10.77 8.03 4.12
C VAL A 62 9.83 8.51 3.02
N ALA A 63 8.92 7.66 2.59
CA ALA A 63 7.87 7.99 1.63
C ALA A 63 6.50 7.65 2.19
N VAL A 64 5.57 8.59 2.09
CA VAL A 64 4.18 8.44 2.56
C VAL A 64 3.27 8.51 1.34
N PHE A 65 2.49 7.45 1.16
CA PHE A 65 1.47 7.35 0.14
C PHE A 65 0.09 7.41 0.80
N SER A 66 -0.81 8.24 0.29
CA SER A 66 -2.24 7.98 0.51
C SER A 66 -2.68 6.81 -0.34
N ALA A 67 -3.60 6.02 0.20
CA ALA A 67 -4.15 4.81 -0.41
C ALA A 67 -5.68 4.93 -0.42
N GLU A 68 -6.27 4.93 -1.61
CA GLU A 68 -7.72 4.84 -1.78
C GLU A 68 -8.16 3.40 -1.50
N VAL A 69 -8.86 3.16 -0.40
CA VAL A 69 -9.28 1.81 0.01
C VAL A 69 -10.72 1.54 -0.38
N ARG A 70 -11.04 0.28 -0.68
CA ARG A 70 -12.42 -0.13 -0.91
C ARG A 70 -13.21 -0.01 0.39
N THR A 71 -14.23 0.82 0.41
CA THR A 71 -15.22 0.85 1.50
C THR A 71 -16.18 -0.31 1.29
N GLY A 72 -15.80 -1.46 1.82
CA GLY A 72 -16.61 -2.66 1.77
C GLY A 72 -15.98 -3.71 2.67
N ALA A 73 -16.31 -3.68 3.95
CA ALA A 73 -16.11 -4.85 4.79
C ALA A 73 -16.99 -5.96 4.21
N GLN A 74 -16.42 -6.83 3.38
CA GLN A 74 -17.07 -8.09 3.10
C GLN A 74 -17.01 -8.86 4.42
N LEU A 75 -18.15 -8.99 5.10
CA LEU A 75 -18.26 -9.86 6.27
C LEU A 75 -17.86 -11.26 5.80
N VAL A 76 -16.64 -11.69 6.12
CA VAL A 76 -16.24 -13.07 5.92
C VAL A 76 -16.98 -13.86 6.99
N PRO A 77 -17.93 -14.75 6.62
CA PRO A 77 -18.54 -15.63 7.60
C PRO A 77 -17.41 -16.45 8.21
N VAL A 78 -17.33 -16.49 9.55
CA VAL A 78 -16.35 -17.34 10.25
C VAL A 78 -16.49 -18.76 9.72
N SER A 79 -15.38 -19.39 9.31
CA SER A 79 -15.39 -20.80 8.92
C SER A 79 -16.04 -21.62 10.04
N PRO A 80 -16.95 -22.57 9.72
CA PRO A 80 -17.54 -23.43 10.73
C PRO A 80 -16.44 -24.20 11.46
N LEU A 81 -16.61 -24.40 12.77
CA LEU A 81 -15.59 -24.98 13.66
C LEU A 81 -15.27 -26.45 13.37
N SER A 82 -16.03 -27.14 12.51
CA SER A 82 -15.80 -28.56 12.18
C SER A 82 -16.42 -28.93 10.83
N PRO A 83 -15.84 -29.88 10.07
CA PRO A 83 -16.51 -30.47 8.92
C PRO A 83 -17.77 -31.22 9.38
N SER A 84 -18.85 -31.14 8.61
CA SER A 84 -20.03 -31.99 8.82
C SER A 84 -19.69 -33.45 8.50
N GLU A 85 -19.83 -34.32 9.48
CA GLU A 85 -19.74 -35.78 9.34
C GLU A 85 -20.99 -36.29 8.61
N ASP A 86 -21.04 -36.17 7.29
CA ASP A 86 -21.97 -36.94 6.47
C ASP A 86 -21.26 -37.29 5.15
N ALA A 87 -20.69 -38.49 5.12
CA ALA A 87 -20.18 -39.19 3.93
C ALA A 87 -20.86 -40.56 3.84
#